data_AF-A0A965KHG9-F1
#
_entry.id   AF-A0A965KHG9-F1
#
_cell.length_a   1.000
_cell.length_b   1.000
_cell.length_c   1.000
_cell.angle_alpha   90.00
_cell.angle_beta   90.00
_cell.angle_gamma   90.00
#
_symmetry.space_group_name_H-M   'P 1'
#
loop_
_entity.id
_entity.type
_entity.pdbx_description
1 polymer ?
#
loop_
_entity_poly.entity_id
_entity_poly.type
_entity_poly.pdbx_seq_one_letter_code
_entity_poly.pdbx_strand_id
1 'polypeptide(L)'
;MAPALAQAFADMAALEKGAVANPDEKRMVGHYWLRAPELAPDAKIAAEVKAAVDAIAGFAAQVHAGQVKGSAGKFTDLLCIGIGGSALGPQFVADALGGKTDKLRVHFIDNTDPDGIDRVFDTLGARLGTTLAIVTSKSGSTPEPRNGQLEAALRWKQAGLSFAAHAVAVTGEGSQLDKVAVAEKWLARFPMWDWVGGRTSEIGPVGLLPAALQGIDIRGLLEGARAMDALTRVPDAQKNPAAALALA
;
A
#
# COMPACT_ATOMS: atom_id res chain seq x y z
N MET A 1 21.00 -2.79 30.74
CA MET A 1 20.02 -2.07 29.90
C MET A 1 20.64 -0.90 29.15
N ALA A 2 21.35 0.04 29.80
CA ALA A 2 21.96 1.17 29.09
C ALA A 2 22.88 0.80 27.90
N PRO A 3 23.75 -0.24 27.97
CA PRO A 3 24.55 -0.66 26.82
C PRO A 3 23.72 -1.21 25.65
N ALA A 4 22.63 -1.92 25.93
CA ALA A 4 21.74 -2.48 24.91
C ALA A 4 20.94 -1.38 24.19
N LEU A 5 20.47 -0.37 24.92
CA LEU A 5 19.81 0.80 24.32
C LEU A 5 20.76 1.62 23.46
N ALA A 6 22.00 1.85 23.94
CA ALA A 6 23.02 2.54 23.16
C ALA A 6 23.30 1.81 21.84
N GLN A 7 23.42 0.47 21.88
CA GLN A 7 23.56 -0.34 20.68
C GLN A 7 22.33 -0.22 19.76
N ALA A 8 21.11 -0.33 20.30
CA ALA A 8 19.88 -0.20 19.50
C ALA A 8 19.79 1.16 18.79
N PHE A 9 20.19 2.26 19.44
CA PHE A 9 20.24 3.58 18.80
C PHE A 9 21.31 3.66 17.71
N ALA A 10 22.49 3.07 17.93
CA ALA A 10 23.55 3.00 16.93
C ALA A 10 23.11 2.18 15.70
N ASP A 11 22.47 1.03 15.93
CA ASP A 11 21.92 0.17 14.88
C ASP A 11 20.85 0.90 14.10
N MET A 12 19.94 1.61 14.77
CA MET A 12 18.89 2.39 14.11
C MET A 12 19.48 3.49 13.21
N ALA A 13 20.49 4.22 13.69
CA ALA A 13 21.19 5.20 12.87
C ALA A 13 21.90 4.57 11.64
N ALA A 14 22.40 3.33 11.77
CA ALA A 14 22.98 2.59 10.65
C ALA A 14 21.90 2.15 9.64
N LEU A 15 20.74 1.68 10.10
CA LEU A 15 19.60 1.29 9.26
C LEU A 15 19.13 2.45 8.38
N GLU A 16 18.96 3.65 8.94
CA GLU A 16 18.52 4.84 8.18
C GLU A 16 19.50 5.25 7.10
N LYS A 17 20.80 5.03 7.35
CA LYS A 17 21.88 5.25 6.38
C LYS A 17 22.01 4.14 5.33
N GLY A 18 21.08 3.18 5.32
CA GLY A 18 21.03 2.11 4.31
C GLY A 18 21.90 0.91 4.62
N ALA A 19 22.23 0.64 5.89
CA ALA A 19 22.88 -0.62 6.25
C ALA A 19 22.02 -1.83 5.82
N VAL A 20 22.69 -2.89 5.35
CA VAL A 20 22.03 -4.18 5.11
C VAL A 20 21.66 -4.77 6.47
N ALA A 21 20.37 -4.83 6.72
CA ALA A 21 19.80 -5.23 8.00
C ALA A 21 19.20 -6.63 7.97
N ASN A 22 18.79 -7.06 6.77
CA ASN A 22 18.33 -8.41 6.51
C ASN A 22 19.48 -9.17 5.83
N PRO A 23 20.32 -9.90 6.60
CA PRO A 23 21.48 -10.60 6.04
C PRO A 23 21.08 -11.77 5.12
N ASP A 24 19.95 -12.42 5.39
CA ASP A 24 19.46 -13.56 4.62
C ASP A 24 19.02 -13.13 3.22
N GLU A 25 18.32 -11.99 3.12
CA GLU A 25 17.87 -11.43 1.85
C GLU A 25 18.82 -10.39 1.24
N LYS A 26 19.88 -10.01 1.96
CA LYS A 26 20.84 -8.95 1.59
C LYS A 26 20.16 -7.62 1.25
N ARG A 27 19.17 -7.23 2.05
CA ARG A 27 18.34 -6.03 1.82
C ARG A 27 18.49 -4.97 2.90
N MET A 28 18.32 -3.72 2.49
CA MET A 28 18.11 -2.58 3.39
C MET A 28 16.70 -2.65 4.00
N VAL A 29 16.50 -1.97 5.14
CA VAL A 29 15.18 -1.76 5.76
C VAL A 29 14.87 -0.27 5.76
N GLY A 30 14.14 0.17 4.72
CA GLY A 30 14.04 1.59 4.36
C GLY A 30 12.67 2.24 4.56
N HIS A 31 11.73 1.57 5.23
CA HIS A 31 10.35 2.07 5.40
C HIS A 31 10.23 3.47 6.04
N TYR A 32 11.27 3.96 6.72
CA TYR A 32 11.39 5.33 7.21
C TYR A 32 11.45 6.37 6.08
N TRP A 33 12.14 6.05 4.99
CA TRP A 33 12.27 6.94 3.84
C TRP A 33 10.93 7.20 3.14
N LEU A 34 9.93 6.34 3.34
CA LEU A 34 8.57 6.57 2.84
C LEU A 34 7.95 7.85 3.43
N ARG A 35 8.24 8.16 4.69
CA ARG A 35 7.73 9.37 5.38
C ARG A 35 8.78 10.47 5.60
N ALA A 36 10.06 10.18 5.38
CA ALA A 36 11.16 11.14 5.41
C ALA A 36 12.16 10.86 4.27
N PRO A 37 11.76 11.08 3.00
CA PRO A 37 12.57 10.73 1.84
C PRO A 37 13.93 11.46 1.80
N GLU A 38 14.06 12.61 2.44
CA GLU A 38 15.31 13.35 2.58
C GLU A 38 16.40 12.60 3.37
N LEU A 39 16.02 11.58 4.15
CA LEU A 39 16.96 10.73 4.90
C LEU A 39 17.43 9.51 4.10
N ALA A 40 16.92 9.32 2.87
CA ALA A 40 17.32 8.19 2.06
C ALA A 40 18.84 8.24 1.73
N PRO A 41 19.53 7.09 1.70
CA PRO A 41 20.96 7.02 1.42
C PRO A 41 21.32 7.40 -0.03
N ASP A 42 20.32 7.40 -0.91
CA ASP A 42 20.44 7.75 -2.33
C ASP A 42 19.35 8.77 -2.69
N ALA A 43 19.76 9.86 -3.35
CA ALA A 43 18.86 10.88 -3.89
C ALA A 43 17.82 10.30 -4.86
N LYS A 44 18.15 9.19 -5.55
CA LYS A 44 17.22 8.47 -6.42
C LYS A 44 16.05 7.89 -5.62
N ILE A 45 16.32 7.24 -4.48
CA ILE A 45 15.26 6.69 -3.61
C ILE A 45 14.35 7.83 -3.13
N ALA A 46 14.92 8.95 -2.70
CA ALA A 46 14.16 10.12 -2.26
C ALA A 46 13.23 10.63 -3.37
N ALA A 47 13.73 10.71 -4.60
CA ALA A 47 12.95 11.16 -5.76
C ALA A 47 11.84 10.17 -6.13
N GLU A 48 12.14 8.87 -6.14
CA GLU A 48 11.16 7.81 -6.42
C GLU A 48 10.01 7.80 -5.41
N VAL A 49 10.31 7.93 -4.12
CA VAL A 49 9.28 8.00 -3.07
C VAL A 49 8.39 9.22 -3.26
N LYS A 50 8.98 10.41 -3.46
CA LYS A 50 8.21 11.65 -3.69
C LYS A 50 7.31 11.54 -4.92
N ALA A 51 7.87 11.04 -6.03
CA ALA A 51 7.14 10.83 -7.27
C ALA A 51 5.98 9.84 -7.08
N ALA A 52 6.16 8.77 -6.31
CA ALA A 52 5.10 7.81 -6.02
C ALA A 52 3.95 8.45 -5.21
N VAL A 53 4.25 9.25 -4.18
CA VAL A 53 3.23 9.96 -3.39
C VAL A 53 2.44 10.94 -4.26
N ASP A 54 3.14 11.72 -5.10
CA ASP A 54 2.50 12.68 -6.00
C ASP A 54 1.66 11.98 -7.08
N ALA A 55 2.14 10.86 -7.62
CA ALA A 55 1.39 10.04 -8.58
C ALA A 55 0.11 9.47 -7.97
N ILE A 56 0.16 8.99 -6.72
CA ILE A 56 -1.01 8.50 -5.99
C ILE A 56 -2.03 9.62 -5.79
N ALA A 57 -1.59 10.78 -5.28
CA ALA A 57 -2.46 11.93 -5.06
C ALA A 57 -3.11 12.40 -6.37
N GLY A 58 -2.33 12.47 -7.45
CA GLY A 58 -2.81 12.83 -8.78
C GLY A 58 -3.82 11.83 -9.33
N PHE A 59 -3.54 10.52 -9.23
CA PHE A 59 -4.44 9.48 -9.70
C PHE A 59 -5.76 9.48 -8.92
N ALA A 60 -5.71 9.58 -7.58
CA ALA A 60 -6.90 9.66 -6.75
C ALA A 60 -7.76 10.88 -7.11
N ALA A 61 -7.14 12.05 -7.34
CA ALA A 61 -7.85 13.25 -7.79
C ALA A 61 -8.57 13.04 -9.14
N GLN A 62 -7.92 12.39 -10.11
CA GLN A 62 -8.52 12.09 -11.41
C GLN A 62 -9.70 11.10 -11.29
N VAL A 63 -9.59 10.11 -10.42
CA VAL A 63 -10.69 9.17 -10.09
C VAL A 63 -11.86 9.90 -9.44
N HIS A 64 -11.58 10.76 -8.44
CA HIS A 64 -12.60 11.56 -7.76
C HIS A 64 -13.28 12.57 -8.70
N ALA A 65 -12.57 13.08 -9.69
CA ALA A 65 -13.12 13.95 -10.72
C ALA A 65 -13.90 13.19 -11.82
N GLY A 66 -13.85 11.85 -11.83
CA GLY A 66 -14.46 11.02 -12.87
C GLY A 66 -13.76 11.10 -14.23
N GLN A 67 -12.52 11.59 -14.26
CA GLN A 67 -11.67 11.60 -15.46
C GLN A 67 -11.15 10.19 -15.75
N VAL A 68 -10.72 9.49 -14.69
CA VAL A 68 -10.50 8.05 -14.69
C VAL A 68 -11.77 7.39 -14.15
N LYS A 69 -12.39 6.54 -14.96
CA LYS A 69 -13.72 5.99 -14.70
C LYS A 69 -13.87 4.58 -15.28
N GLY A 70 -14.75 3.79 -14.67
CA GLY A 70 -15.10 2.46 -15.15
C GLY A 70 -16.08 2.51 -16.31
N SER A 71 -16.42 1.33 -16.84
CA SER A 71 -17.33 1.22 -17.99
C SER A 71 -18.75 1.74 -17.72
N ALA A 72 -19.21 1.75 -16.47
CA ALA A 72 -20.53 2.29 -16.10
C ALA A 72 -20.46 3.69 -15.46
N GLY A 73 -19.30 4.36 -15.51
CA GLY A 73 -19.15 5.73 -15.02
C GLY A 73 -18.13 5.87 -13.88
N LYS A 74 -18.26 6.97 -13.13
CA LYS A 74 -17.34 7.31 -12.04
C LYS A 74 -17.28 6.18 -11.00
N PHE A 75 -16.09 5.86 -10.52
CA PHE A 75 -15.90 4.85 -9.49
C PHE A 75 -16.57 5.24 -8.17
N THR A 76 -17.29 4.30 -7.57
CA THR A 76 -18.02 4.42 -6.29
C THR A 76 -17.50 3.45 -5.24
N ASP A 77 -16.86 2.37 -5.68
CA ASP A 77 -16.39 1.29 -4.83
C ASP A 77 -14.93 0.97 -5.20
N LEU A 78 -14.18 0.55 -4.20
CA LEU A 78 -12.79 0.13 -4.28
C LEU A 78 -12.69 -1.32 -3.80
N LEU A 79 -12.14 -2.21 -4.63
CA LEU A 79 -11.85 -3.59 -4.27
C LEU A 79 -10.34 -3.76 -4.11
N CYS A 80 -9.88 -3.93 -2.87
CA CYS A 80 -8.48 -4.18 -2.54
C CYS A 80 -8.22 -5.69 -2.50
N ILE A 81 -7.32 -6.16 -3.36
CA ILE A 81 -6.94 -7.57 -3.47
C ILE A 81 -5.48 -7.70 -3.03
N GLY A 82 -5.24 -8.42 -1.93
CA GLY A 82 -3.92 -8.52 -1.29
C GLY A 82 -3.85 -9.73 -0.36
N ILE A 83 -2.80 -9.84 0.45
CA ILE A 83 -2.77 -10.71 1.63
C ILE A 83 -1.74 -10.20 2.63
N GLY A 84 -1.95 -10.46 3.92
CA GLY A 84 -1.02 -10.11 4.99
C GLY A 84 -0.72 -8.61 4.98
N GLY A 85 0.55 -8.22 4.87
CA GLY A 85 0.95 -6.81 4.82
C GLY A 85 0.32 -5.99 3.68
N SER A 86 -0.04 -6.66 2.57
CA SER A 86 -0.71 -6.04 1.43
C SER A 86 -2.22 -5.82 1.62
N ALA A 87 -2.79 -6.27 2.74
CA ALA A 87 -4.21 -6.16 3.04
C ALA A 87 -4.50 -5.63 4.45
N LEU A 88 -3.78 -6.09 5.47
CA LEU A 88 -4.05 -5.75 6.89
C LEU A 88 -3.82 -4.27 7.21
N GLY A 89 -2.78 -3.65 6.65
CA GLY A 89 -2.55 -2.21 6.80
C GLY A 89 -3.69 -1.38 6.21
N PRO A 90 -4.04 -1.60 4.92
CA PRO A 90 -5.16 -0.90 4.29
C PRO A 90 -6.49 -1.15 5.00
N GLN A 91 -6.75 -2.38 5.48
CA GLN A 91 -7.93 -2.71 6.29
C GLN A 91 -7.95 -1.90 7.59
N PHE A 92 -6.83 -1.85 8.31
CA PHE A 92 -6.73 -1.09 9.56
C PHE A 92 -6.98 0.41 9.35
N VAL A 93 -6.37 1.02 8.33
CA VAL A 93 -6.56 2.45 8.04
C VAL A 93 -7.99 2.74 7.58
N ALA A 94 -8.58 1.86 6.76
CA ALA A 94 -9.97 2.00 6.33
C ALA A 94 -10.95 1.92 7.50
N ASP A 95 -10.74 1.00 8.45
CA ASP A 95 -11.58 0.86 9.65
C ASP A 95 -11.38 2.04 10.62
N ALA A 96 -10.13 2.44 10.86
CA ALA A 96 -9.79 3.47 11.84
C ALA A 96 -10.16 4.89 11.39
N LEU A 97 -10.04 5.19 10.08
CA LEU A 97 -10.18 6.56 9.55
C LEU A 97 -11.27 6.71 8.48
N GLY A 98 -11.84 5.61 7.98
CA GLY A 98 -12.94 5.63 7.03
C GLY A 98 -14.28 5.96 7.68
N GLY A 99 -15.30 6.20 6.85
CA GLY A 99 -16.64 6.46 7.34
C GLY A 99 -17.66 6.81 6.26
N LYS A 100 -18.78 7.42 6.67
CA LYS A 100 -19.90 7.75 5.77
C LYS A 100 -19.55 8.79 4.70
N THR A 101 -18.47 9.54 4.89
CA THR A 101 -18.00 10.59 3.99
C THR A 101 -16.94 10.10 3.01
N ASP A 102 -16.65 8.80 2.99
CA ASP A 102 -15.70 8.22 2.06
C ASP A 102 -16.11 8.48 0.61
N LYS A 103 -15.12 8.77 -0.22
CA LYS A 103 -15.33 9.02 -1.65
C LYS A 103 -15.57 7.74 -2.42
N LEU A 104 -14.87 6.66 -2.07
CA LEU A 104 -15.07 5.30 -2.58
C LEU A 104 -15.25 4.35 -1.38
N ARG A 105 -16.26 3.48 -1.42
CA ARG A 105 -16.46 2.43 -0.41
C ARG A 105 -15.46 1.30 -0.64
N VAL A 106 -14.71 0.93 0.38
CA VAL A 106 -13.66 -0.10 0.25
C VAL A 106 -14.16 -1.49 0.64
N HIS A 107 -13.71 -2.48 -0.11
CA HIS A 107 -13.96 -3.91 0.06
C HIS A 107 -12.62 -4.66 -0.07
N PHE A 108 -12.52 -5.83 0.54
CA PHE A 108 -11.26 -6.57 0.60
C PHE A 108 -11.42 -8.03 0.18
N ILE A 109 -10.48 -8.52 -0.63
CA ILE A 109 -10.19 -9.95 -0.81
C ILE A 109 -8.77 -10.17 -0.31
N ASP A 110 -8.64 -10.82 0.84
CA ASP A 110 -7.35 -11.07 1.51
C ASP A 110 -7.03 -12.55 1.73
N ASN A 111 -7.90 -13.44 1.25
CA ASN A 111 -7.80 -14.89 1.37
C ASN A 111 -8.28 -15.55 0.07
N THR A 112 -7.98 -16.84 -0.11
CA THR A 112 -8.39 -17.66 -1.28
C THR A 112 -9.68 -18.45 -1.06
N ASP A 113 -10.36 -18.26 0.09
CA ASP A 113 -11.64 -18.90 0.40
C ASP A 113 -12.73 -18.45 -0.60
N PRO A 114 -13.29 -19.36 -1.42
CA PRO A 114 -14.27 -19.00 -2.44
C PRO A 114 -15.54 -18.39 -1.83
N ASP A 115 -16.01 -18.86 -0.68
CA ASP A 115 -17.21 -18.31 -0.05
C ASP A 115 -17.00 -16.86 0.39
N GLY A 116 -15.80 -16.55 0.88
CA GLY A 116 -15.39 -15.18 1.22
C GLY A 116 -15.37 -14.26 0.01
N ILE A 117 -14.77 -14.72 -1.09
CA ILE A 117 -14.72 -13.99 -2.36
C ILE A 117 -16.14 -13.74 -2.89
N ASP A 118 -17.00 -14.74 -2.86
CA ASP A 118 -18.38 -14.65 -3.35
C ASP A 118 -19.21 -13.65 -2.54
N ARG A 119 -19.09 -13.63 -1.21
CA ARG A 119 -19.74 -12.63 -0.36
C ARG A 119 -19.35 -11.19 -0.72
N VAL A 120 -18.09 -10.96 -1.08
CA VAL A 120 -17.61 -9.63 -1.53
C VAL A 120 -18.27 -9.27 -2.86
N PHE A 121 -18.31 -10.20 -3.82
CA PHE A 121 -18.95 -9.96 -5.11
C PHE A 121 -20.47 -9.78 -5.02
N ASP A 122 -21.14 -10.52 -4.14
CA ASP A 122 -22.57 -10.34 -3.86
C ASP A 122 -22.84 -8.93 -3.28
N THR A 123 -21.95 -8.44 -2.42
CA THR A 123 -22.04 -7.09 -1.85
C THR A 123 -21.82 -5.99 -2.90
N LEU A 124 -20.89 -6.21 -3.84
CA LEU A 124 -20.65 -5.30 -4.96
C LEU A 124 -21.84 -5.33 -5.95
N GLY A 125 -22.32 -6.52 -6.31
CA GLY A 125 -23.48 -6.74 -7.16
C GLY A 125 -23.45 -5.89 -8.43
N ALA A 126 -24.53 -5.13 -8.66
CA ALA A 126 -24.66 -4.25 -9.83
C ALA A 126 -23.62 -3.10 -9.91
N ARG A 127 -22.84 -2.86 -8.84
CA ARG A 127 -21.83 -1.80 -8.79
C ARG A 127 -20.48 -2.21 -9.39
N LEU A 128 -20.35 -3.42 -9.93
CA LEU A 128 -19.12 -3.88 -10.57
C LEU A 128 -18.63 -2.93 -11.66
N GLY A 129 -19.55 -2.37 -12.46
CA GLY A 129 -19.28 -1.36 -13.50
C GLY A 129 -18.79 0.01 -12.98
N THR A 130 -18.88 0.26 -11.67
CA THR A 130 -18.34 1.44 -10.98
C THR A 130 -17.38 1.07 -9.86
N THR A 131 -16.79 -0.14 -9.91
CA THR A 131 -15.77 -0.59 -8.93
C THR A 131 -14.38 -0.52 -9.54
N LEU A 132 -13.42 0.06 -8.81
CA LEU A 132 -11.99 0.04 -9.13
C LEU A 132 -11.32 -1.06 -8.30
N ALA A 133 -10.51 -1.92 -8.92
CA ALA A 133 -9.73 -2.95 -8.26
C ALA A 133 -8.27 -2.51 -8.11
N ILE A 134 -7.72 -2.65 -6.90
CA ILE A 134 -6.27 -2.57 -6.64
C ILE A 134 -5.78 -3.99 -6.38
N VAL A 135 -4.83 -4.46 -7.19
CA VAL A 135 -4.15 -5.74 -6.94
C VAL A 135 -2.75 -5.45 -6.38
N THR A 136 -2.47 -5.98 -5.19
CA THR A 136 -1.23 -5.69 -4.46
C THR A 136 -0.44 -6.97 -4.19
N SER A 137 0.73 -7.10 -4.84
CA SER A 137 1.64 -8.22 -4.61
C SER A 137 3.05 -7.89 -5.06
N LYS A 138 4.03 -7.85 -4.15
CA LYS A 138 5.41 -7.44 -4.47
C LYS A 138 6.05 -8.29 -5.57
N SER A 139 5.96 -9.62 -5.47
CA SER A 139 6.49 -10.54 -6.48
C SER A 139 5.54 -10.74 -7.66
N GLY A 140 4.26 -10.40 -7.48
CA GLY A 140 3.17 -10.73 -8.39
C GLY A 140 2.84 -12.22 -8.47
N SER A 141 3.52 -13.06 -7.68
CA SER A 141 3.40 -14.53 -7.72
C SER A 141 2.78 -15.12 -6.45
N THR A 142 2.49 -14.30 -5.45
CA THR A 142 1.80 -14.75 -4.23
C THR A 142 0.44 -15.34 -4.60
N PRO A 143 0.15 -16.61 -4.25
CA PRO A 143 -1.04 -17.31 -4.73
C PRO A 143 -2.36 -16.61 -4.44
N GLU A 144 -2.53 -16.07 -3.24
CA GLU A 144 -3.79 -15.52 -2.75
C GLU A 144 -4.23 -14.26 -3.52
N PRO A 145 -3.41 -13.19 -3.65
CA PRO A 145 -3.78 -12.04 -4.48
C PRO A 145 -3.87 -12.39 -5.97
N ARG A 146 -3.12 -13.40 -6.45
CA ARG A 146 -3.23 -13.87 -7.83
C ARG A 146 -4.59 -14.55 -8.06
N ASN A 147 -5.01 -15.43 -7.17
CA ASN A 147 -6.30 -16.11 -7.26
C ASN A 147 -7.44 -15.08 -7.18
N GLY A 148 -7.40 -14.16 -6.21
CA GLY A 148 -8.38 -13.07 -6.10
C GLY A 148 -8.43 -12.21 -7.36
N GLN A 149 -7.29 -11.91 -7.98
CA GLN A 149 -7.20 -11.17 -9.24
C GLN A 149 -7.84 -11.91 -10.42
N LEU A 150 -7.60 -13.22 -10.54
CA LEU A 150 -8.20 -14.05 -11.59
C LEU A 150 -9.71 -14.19 -11.41
N GLU A 151 -10.17 -14.40 -10.18
CA GLU A 151 -11.60 -14.43 -9.85
C GLU A 151 -12.27 -13.09 -10.16
N ALA A 152 -11.65 -11.97 -9.76
CA ALA A 152 -12.16 -10.65 -10.13
C ALA A 152 -12.23 -10.46 -11.65
N ALA A 153 -11.17 -10.80 -12.39
CA ALA A 153 -11.19 -10.71 -13.85
C ALA A 153 -12.32 -11.56 -14.48
N LEU A 154 -12.58 -12.76 -13.93
CA LEU A 154 -13.68 -13.61 -14.37
C LEU A 154 -15.05 -12.96 -14.09
N ARG A 155 -15.26 -12.38 -12.90
CA ARG A 155 -16.53 -11.69 -12.55
C ARG A 155 -16.80 -10.50 -13.46
N TRP A 156 -15.77 -9.69 -13.76
CA TRP A 156 -15.89 -8.59 -14.73
C TRP A 156 -16.26 -9.12 -16.11
N LYS A 157 -15.59 -10.16 -16.59
CA LYS A 157 -15.88 -10.78 -17.89
C LYS A 157 -17.32 -11.32 -17.97
N GLN A 158 -17.80 -11.98 -16.91
CA GLN A 158 -19.18 -12.50 -16.84
C GLN A 158 -20.22 -11.37 -16.86
N ALA A 159 -19.88 -10.20 -16.33
CA ALA A 159 -20.70 -9.00 -16.40
C ALA A 159 -20.58 -8.23 -17.73
N GLY A 160 -19.81 -8.73 -18.70
CA GLY A 160 -19.55 -8.06 -19.98
C GLY A 160 -18.62 -6.84 -19.86
N LEU A 161 -17.82 -6.77 -18.80
CA LEU A 161 -16.90 -5.67 -18.50
C LEU A 161 -15.44 -6.08 -18.72
N SER A 162 -14.58 -5.09 -19.00
CA SER A 162 -13.13 -5.31 -19.08
C SER A 162 -12.48 -5.09 -17.73
N PHE A 163 -11.81 -6.10 -17.17
CA PHE A 163 -11.08 -5.96 -15.92
C PHE A 163 -9.95 -4.91 -16.02
N ALA A 164 -9.23 -4.87 -17.15
CA ALA A 164 -8.15 -3.90 -17.35
C ALA A 164 -8.61 -2.44 -17.26
N ALA A 165 -9.85 -2.14 -17.68
CA ALA A 165 -10.45 -0.81 -17.56
C ALA A 165 -10.90 -0.47 -16.12
N HIS A 166 -10.69 -1.39 -15.17
CA HIS A 166 -11.10 -1.31 -13.78
C HIS A 166 -9.98 -1.69 -12.82
N ALA A 167 -8.75 -1.90 -13.28
CA ALA A 167 -7.67 -2.44 -12.45
C ALA A 167 -6.46 -1.52 -12.40
N VAL A 168 -5.82 -1.48 -11.24
CA VAL A 168 -4.47 -0.92 -11.02
C VAL A 168 -3.62 -1.93 -10.24
N ALA A 169 -2.31 -1.86 -10.43
CA ALA A 169 -1.36 -2.72 -9.73
C ALA A 169 -0.51 -1.93 -8.73
N VAL A 170 -0.27 -2.49 -7.55
CA VAL A 170 0.77 -2.06 -6.61
C VAL A 170 1.76 -3.21 -6.48
N THR A 171 2.94 -3.07 -7.09
CA THR A 171 3.83 -4.22 -7.32
C THR A 171 5.28 -3.81 -7.56
N GLY A 172 6.22 -4.76 -7.46
CA GLY A 172 7.60 -4.55 -7.87
C GLY A 172 7.74 -4.41 -9.39
N GLU A 173 8.62 -3.52 -9.85
CA GLU A 173 8.93 -3.37 -11.28
C GLU A 173 9.45 -4.69 -11.86
N GLY A 174 8.93 -5.10 -13.03
CA GLY A 174 9.30 -6.34 -13.69
C GLY A 174 8.79 -7.64 -13.04
N SER A 175 8.02 -7.54 -11.96
CA SER A 175 7.32 -8.66 -11.32
C SER A 175 6.28 -9.30 -12.27
N GLN A 176 5.72 -10.44 -11.88
CA GLN A 176 4.69 -11.11 -12.69
C GLN A 176 3.44 -10.24 -12.87
N LEU A 177 2.98 -9.62 -11.78
CA LEU A 177 1.81 -8.73 -11.79
C LEU A 177 2.09 -7.47 -12.61
N ASP A 178 3.31 -6.94 -12.56
CA ASP A 178 3.71 -5.80 -13.37
C ASP A 178 3.62 -6.09 -14.86
N LYS A 179 4.15 -7.26 -15.27
CA LYS A 179 4.09 -7.74 -16.65
C LYS A 179 2.66 -7.94 -17.13
N VAL A 180 1.79 -8.50 -16.30
CA VAL A 180 0.35 -8.66 -16.60
C VAL A 180 -0.31 -7.30 -16.78
N ALA A 181 -0.13 -6.38 -15.83
CA ALA A 181 -0.72 -5.05 -15.88
C ALA A 181 -0.26 -4.25 -17.12
N VAL A 182 1.00 -4.39 -17.55
CA VAL A 182 1.52 -3.80 -18.79
C VAL A 182 0.90 -4.45 -20.03
N ALA A 183 0.92 -5.79 -20.10
CA ALA A 183 0.44 -6.53 -21.27
C ALA A 183 -1.06 -6.31 -21.53
N GLU A 184 -1.84 -6.26 -20.45
CA GLU A 184 -3.30 -6.06 -20.50
C GLU A 184 -3.71 -4.58 -20.48
N LYS A 185 -2.77 -3.66 -20.32
CA LYS A 185 -2.99 -2.19 -20.28
C LYS A 185 -3.95 -1.77 -19.17
N TRP A 186 -3.66 -2.20 -17.95
CA TRP A 186 -4.37 -1.74 -16.76
C TRP A 186 -4.22 -0.23 -16.57
N LEU A 187 -5.12 0.39 -15.81
CA LEU A 187 -5.24 1.86 -15.71
C LEU A 187 -3.98 2.55 -15.19
N ALA A 188 -3.30 1.93 -14.22
CA ALA A 188 -2.09 2.46 -13.60
C ALA A 188 -1.30 1.37 -12.88
N ARG A 189 -0.03 1.66 -12.61
CA ARG A 189 0.89 0.82 -11.82
C ARG A 189 1.63 1.71 -10.84
N PHE A 190 1.76 1.26 -9.60
CA PHE A 190 2.47 1.95 -8.52
C PHE A 190 3.55 1.05 -7.92
N PRO A 191 4.72 1.60 -7.59
CA PRO A 191 5.88 0.81 -7.24
C PRO A 191 5.77 0.18 -5.84
N MET A 192 6.36 -1.00 -5.69
CA MET A 192 6.81 -1.55 -4.42
C MET A 192 8.31 -1.79 -4.49
N TRP A 193 9.04 -1.35 -3.46
CA TRP A 193 10.49 -1.47 -3.45
C TRP A 193 10.97 -2.64 -2.60
N ASP A 194 12.15 -3.15 -2.93
CA ASP A 194 12.71 -4.32 -2.25
C ASP A 194 13.05 -4.08 -0.77
N TRP A 195 13.41 -2.85 -0.42
CA TRP A 195 13.72 -2.41 0.95
C TRP A 195 12.47 -2.09 1.80
N VAL A 196 11.27 -2.22 1.24
CA VAL A 196 10.01 -2.15 1.99
C VAL A 196 9.52 -3.58 2.25
N GLY A 197 9.39 -3.93 3.53
CA GLY A 197 8.80 -5.19 3.97
C GLY A 197 7.28 -5.12 3.94
N GLY A 198 6.60 -6.26 3.76
CA GLY A 198 5.13 -6.30 3.70
C GLY A 198 4.47 -5.74 4.96
N ARG A 199 4.99 -6.06 6.15
CA ARG A 199 4.44 -5.54 7.43
C ARG A 199 4.78 -4.07 7.70
N THR A 200 5.58 -3.43 6.84
CA THR A 200 5.97 -2.01 6.95
C THR A 200 5.61 -1.20 5.69
N SER A 201 4.74 -1.74 4.82
CA SER A 201 4.38 -1.12 3.54
C SER A 201 3.20 -0.14 3.61
N GLU A 202 2.50 -0.05 4.74
CA GLU A 202 1.28 0.77 4.87
C GLU A 202 1.50 2.24 4.49
N ILE A 203 2.61 2.82 4.94
CA ILE A 203 2.96 4.22 4.66
C ILE A 203 3.60 4.39 3.25
N GLY A 204 3.56 3.35 2.43
CA GLY A 204 3.95 3.39 1.01
C GLY A 204 2.75 3.17 0.09
N PRO A 205 2.98 2.93 -1.22
CA PRO A 205 1.90 2.78 -2.19
C PRO A 205 0.85 1.71 -1.86
N VAL A 206 1.20 0.71 -1.05
CA VAL A 206 0.27 -0.34 -0.57
C VAL A 206 -0.90 0.25 0.23
N GLY A 207 -0.65 1.18 1.16
CA GLY A 207 -1.69 1.79 1.98
C GLY A 207 -2.11 3.19 1.52
N LEU A 208 -1.16 3.99 1.00
CA LEU A 208 -1.47 5.34 0.55
C LEU A 208 -2.43 5.37 -0.65
N LEU A 209 -2.32 4.42 -1.59
CA LEU A 209 -3.24 4.39 -2.73
C LEU A 209 -4.70 4.14 -2.31
N PRO A 210 -5.04 3.07 -1.58
CA PRO A 210 -6.40 2.86 -1.11
C PRO A 210 -6.89 3.99 -0.20
N ALA A 211 -6.06 4.50 0.71
CA ALA A 211 -6.42 5.63 1.58
C ALA A 211 -6.77 6.89 0.78
N ALA A 212 -5.95 7.27 -0.20
CA ALA A 212 -6.21 8.43 -1.05
C ALA A 212 -7.50 8.25 -1.86
N LEU A 213 -7.74 7.06 -2.41
CA LEU A 213 -8.95 6.76 -3.18
C LEU A 213 -10.21 6.78 -2.31
N GLN A 214 -10.13 6.29 -1.07
CA GLN A 214 -11.18 6.40 -0.06
C GLN A 214 -11.44 7.86 0.36
N GLY A 215 -10.45 8.75 0.19
CA GLY A 215 -10.55 10.18 0.48
C GLY A 215 -9.86 10.61 1.78
N ILE A 216 -9.06 9.73 2.37
CA ILE A 216 -8.26 9.98 3.57
C ILE A 216 -7.04 10.85 3.21
N ASP A 217 -6.66 11.76 4.12
CA ASP A 217 -5.49 12.62 3.95
C ASP A 217 -4.17 11.84 4.12
N ILE A 218 -3.63 11.39 2.98
CA ILE A 218 -2.36 10.66 2.94
C ILE A 218 -1.14 11.49 3.32
N ARG A 219 -1.18 12.82 3.15
CA ARG A 219 -0.05 13.68 3.54
C ARG A 219 -0.04 13.85 5.05
N GLY A 220 -1.20 14.04 5.67
CA GLY A 220 -1.34 14.01 7.12
C GLY A 220 -0.88 12.69 7.75
N LEU A 221 -1.19 11.54 7.14
CA LEU A 221 -0.69 10.22 7.57
C LEU A 221 0.84 10.15 7.56
N LEU A 222 1.47 10.61 6.47
CA LEU A 222 2.92 10.66 6.33
C LEU A 222 3.56 11.60 7.37
N GLU A 223 2.97 12.78 7.59
CA GLU A 223 3.44 13.75 8.58
C GLU A 223 3.36 13.18 10.01
N GLY A 224 2.26 12.51 10.36
CA GLY A 224 2.11 11.85 11.66
C GLY A 224 3.16 10.77 11.89
N ALA A 225 3.41 9.91 10.88
CA ALA A 225 4.45 8.90 10.95
C ALA A 225 5.86 9.52 11.09
N ARG A 226 6.14 10.60 10.35
CA ARG A 226 7.40 11.35 10.43
C ARG A 226 7.61 12.00 11.80
N ALA A 227 6.56 12.56 12.39
CA ALA A 227 6.62 13.14 13.72
C ALA A 227 6.97 12.09 14.77
N MET A 228 6.39 10.89 14.69
CA MET A 228 6.73 9.78 15.57
C MET A 228 8.17 9.29 15.36
N ASP A 229 8.66 9.28 14.11
CA ASP A 229 10.06 8.96 13.86
C ASP A 229 10.99 9.91 14.63
N ALA A 230 10.77 11.23 14.57
CA ALA A 230 11.59 12.20 15.30
C ALA A 230 11.65 11.92 16.82
N LEU A 231 10.53 11.52 17.43
CA LEU A 231 10.46 11.18 18.85
C LEU A 231 11.25 9.91 19.19
N THR A 232 11.28 8.93 18.28
CA THR A 232 11.96 7.65 18.50
C THR A 232 13.47 7.70 18.23
N ARG A 233 13.99 8.82 17.72
CA ARG A 233 15.44 9.08 17.56
C ARG A 233 16.05 9.84 18.75
N VAL A 234 15.25 10.18 19.76
CA VAL A 234 15.77 10.78 20.99
C VAL A 234 16.50 9.70 21.81
N PRO A 235 17.80 9.86 22.14
CA PRO A 235 18.61 8.85 22.83
C PRO A 235 18.38 8.83 24.36
N ASP A 236 17.25 9.38 24.81
CA ASP A 236 16.79 9.38 26.20
C ASP A 236 15.53 8.52 26.28
N ALA A 237 15.65 7.35 26.90
CA ALA A 237 14.56 6.37 26.96
C ALA A 237 13.29 6.89 27.65
N GLN A 238 13.40 7.88 28.55
CA GLN A 238 12.23 8.48 29.19
C GLN A 238 11.49 9.47 28.28
N LYS A 239 12.18 10.01 27.27
CA LYS A 239 11.62 10.92 26.27
C LYS A 239 11.33 10.25 24.92
N ASN A 240 11.64 8.97 24.80
CA ASN A 240 11.46 8.18 23.61
C ASN A 240 10.34 7.16 23.84
N PRO A 241 9.14 7.36 23.29
CA PRO A 241 8.00 6.50 23.57
C PRO A 241 8.22 5.05 23.13
N ALA A 242 8.91 4.81 22.01
CA ALA A 242 9.19 3.46 21.54
C ALA A 242 10.21 2.75 22.45
N ALA A 243 11.26 3.45 22.89
CA ALA A 243 12.23 2.89 23.83
C ALA A 243 11.58 2.61 25.20
N ALA A 244 10.73 3.52 25.70
CA ALA A 244 9.99 3.31 26.94
C ALA A 244 9.09 2.06 26.86
N LEU A 245 8.36 1.89 25.76
CA LEU A 245 7.51 0.71 25.53
C LEU A 245 8.32 -0.58 25.40
N ALA A 246 9.49 -0.55 24.76
CA ALA A 246 10.33 -1.74 24.58
C ALA A 246 11.02 -2.19 25.88
N LEU A 247 11.14 -1.30 26.87
CA LEU A 247 11.73 -1.59 28.18
C LEU A 247 10.70 -2.05 29.23
N ALA A 248 9.41 -1.82 28.97
CA ALA A 248 8.31 -2.20 29.85
C ALA A 248 8.03 -3.71 29.76
#